data_AF-A0A7V8WG84-F1
#
_entry.id   AF-A0A7V8WG84-F1
#
_cell.length_a   1.000
_cell.length_b   1.000
_cell.length_c   1.000
_cell.angle_alpha   90.00
_cell.angle_beta   90.00
_cell.angle_gamma   90.00
#
_symmetry.space_group_name_H-M   'P 1'
#
loop_
_entity.id
_entity.type
_entity.pdbx_description
1 polymer ?
#
loop_
_entity_poly.entity_id
_entity_poly.type
_entity_poly.pdbx_seq_one_letter_code
_entity_poly.pdbx_strand_id
1 'polypeptide(L)'
;AGARLVVFPSFYEGFGFPILTTLAYGGTLVARQSTLLDEIAARCVPRGRIVPYARRDELVDVVGRLLHGEDVTTLPLGTKVENGRPLSWRDVGQRTLAFLANLTGNLSGSGWRSREHAIAQLMAAPVSLVDRGLKAPPVPADIRSI
;
A
#
# COMPACT_ATOMS: atom_id res chain seq x y z
N ALA A 1 0.05 6.38 -26.67
CA ALA A 1 0.39 5.12 -25.99
C ALA A 1 0.41 4.01 -27.04
N GLY A 2 1.41 3.11 -27.02
CA GLY A 2 1.58 2.08 -28.06
C GLY A 2 2.49 0.91 -27.69
N ALA A 3 2.89 0.78 -26.42
CA ALA A 3 3.65 -0.38 -25.95
C ALA A 3 2.73 -1.61 -25.85
N ARG A 4 3.21 -2.77 -26.32
CA ARG A 4 2.47 -4.05 -26.24
C ARG A 4 2.38 -4.59 -24.81
N LEU A 5 3.41 -4.36 -24.02
CA LEU A 5 3.51 -4.74 -22.61
C LEU A 5 4.49 -3.82 -21.88
N VAL A 6 4.32 -3.68 -20.57
CA VAL A 6 5.25 -2.98 -19.66
C VAL A 6 5.87 -4.03 -18.75
N VAL A 7 7.19 -4.09 -18.70
CA VAL A 7 7.92 -4.95 -17.76
C VAL A 7 8.40 -4.11 -16.59
N PHE A 8 8.07 -4.52 -15.38
CA PHE A 8 8.43 -3.82 -14.16
C PHE A 8 9.12 -4.76 -13.16
N PRO A 9 10.47 -4.89 -13.23
CA PRO A 9 11.19 -5.91 -12.50
C PRO A 9 11.75 -5.48 -11.14
N SER A 10 11.08 -4.55 -10.46
CA SER A 10 11.49 -4.09 -9.12
C SER A 10 11.38 -5.19 -8.08
N PHE A 11 12.37 -5.26 -7.19
CA PHE A 11 12.35 -6.15 -6.02
C PHE A 11 11.49 -5.61 -4.87
N TYR A 12 11.39 -4.28 -4.79
CA TYR A 12 10.65 -3.57 -3.76
C TYR A 12 9.99 -2.34 -4.37
N GLU A 13 8.78 -2.06 -3.89
CA GLU A 13 8.03 -0.87 -4.23
C GLU A 13 7.31 -0.36 -2.98
N GLY A 14 7.31 0.97 -2.81
CA GLY A 14 6.55 1.59 -1.73
C GLY A 14 5.06 1.76 -2.07
N PHE A 15 4.74 2.03 -3.35
CA PHE A 15 3.37 2.37 -3.78
C PHE A 15 2.96 1.76 -5.13
N GLY A 16 3.88 1.63 -6.09
CA GLY A 16 3.56 1.02 -7.39
C GLY A 16 2.94 1.97 -8.41
N PHE A 17 3.35 3.25 -8.45
CA PHE A 17 2.88 4.17 -9.50
C PHE A 17 3.02 3.63 -10.93
N PRO A 18 4.17 3.03 -11.34
CA PRO A 18 4.29 2.47 -12.70
C PRO A 18 3.25 1.37 -13.01
N ILE A 19 2.91 0.57 -12.00
CA ILE A 19 1.89 -0.47 -12.06
C ILE A 19 0.52 0.18 -12.28
N LEU A 20 0.14 1.13 -11.41
CA LEU A 20 -1.13 1.85 -11.49
C LEU A 20 -1.30 2.59 -12.81
N THR A 21 -0.26 3.27 -13.29
CA THR A 21 -0.27 3.97 -14.57
C THR A 21 -0.52 3.02 -15.73
N THR A 22 0.15 1.86 -15.75
CA THR A 22 -0.05 0.85 -16.80
C THR A 22 -1.49 0.36 -16.84
N LEU A 23 -2.08 0.04 -15.67
CA LEU A 23 -3.46 -0.41 -15.55
C LEU A 23 -4.46 0.70 -15.94
N ALA A 24 -4.20 1.95 -15.56
CA ALA A 24 -5.01 3.09 -15.96
C ALA A 24 -5.08 3.27 -17.48
N TYR A 25 -3.99 2.95 -18.20
CA TYR A 25 -3.98 2.91 -19.67
C TYR A 25 -4.55 1.63 -20.27
N GLY A 26 -4.93 0.64 -19.46
CA GLY A 26 -5.43 -0.66 -19.92
C GLY A 26 -4.35 -1.57 -20.49
N GLY A 27 -3.08 -1.34 -20.14
CA GLY A 27 -1.95 -2.11 -20.64
C GLY A 27 -1.79 -3.47 -19.96
N THR A 28 -0.98 -4.32 -20.58
CA THR A 28 -0.48 -5.56 -19.98
C THR A 28 0.79 -5.26 -19.19
N LEU A 29 0.78 -5.53 -17.90
CA LEU A 29 1.91 -5.38 -16.99
C LEU A 29 2.51 -6.75 -16.65
N VAL A 30 3.82 -6.88 -16.76
CA VAL A 30 4.59 -8.00 -16.21
C VAL A 30 5.37 -7.49 -15.01
N ALA A 31 5.06 -7.97 -13.81
CA ALA A 31 5.64 -7.47 -12.57
C ALA A 31 6.02 -8.59 -11.61
N ARG A 32 7.01 -8.34 -10.74
CA ARG A 32 7.45 -9.34 -9.77
C ARG A 32 6.37 -9.55 -8.70
N GLN A 33 6.11 -10.81 -8.37
CA GLN A 33 5.15 -11.17 -7.33
C GLN A 33 5.55 -10.54 -5.98
N SER A 34 4.60 -9.83 -5.38
CA SER A 34 4.75 -9.18 -4.08
C SER A 34 3.38 -8.95 -3.46
N THR A 35 3.35 -8.75 -2.14
CA THR A 35 2.12 -8.41 -1.41
C THR A 35 1.49 -7.11 -1.92
N LEU A 36 2.31 -6.13 -2.33
CA LEU A 36 1.83 -4.90 -2.95
C LEU A 36 1.12 -5.20 -4.28
N LEU A 37 1.65 -6.10 -5.10
CA LEU A 37 1.03 -6.45 -6.38
C LEU A 37 -0.37 -7.05 -6.17
N ASP A 38 -0.51 -7.92 -5.17
CA ASP A 38 -1.80 -8.51 -4.80
C ASP A 38 -2.80 -7.46 -4.28
N GLU A 39 -2.32 -6.51 -3.47
CA GLU A 39 -3.14 -5.39 -2.99
C GLU A 39 -3.64 -4.51 -4.14
N ILE A 40 -2.74 -4.14 -5.05
CA ILE A 40 -3.06 -3.35 -6.24
C ILE A 40 -4.05 -4.10 -7.12
N ALA A 41 -3.82 -5.39 -7.38
CA ALA A 41 -4.72 -6.23 -8.18
C ALA A 41 -6.14 -6.23 -7.59
N ALA A 42 -6.27 -6.42 -6.28
CA ALA A 42 -7.56 -6.46 -5.61
C ALA A 42 -8.29 -5.11 -5.63
N ARG A 43 -7.58 -3.99 -5.48
CA ARG A 43 -8.18 -2.66 -5.24
C ARG A 43 -8.28 -1.78 -6.48
N CYS A 44 -7.62 -2.14 -7.58
CA CYS A 44 -7.72 -1.39 -8.83
C CYS A 44 -8.93 -1.81 -9.64
N VAL A 45 -9.55 -0.84 -10.32
CA VAL A 45 -10.56 -1.12 -11.33
C VAL A 45 -9.99 -2.11 -12.35
N PRO A 46 -10.78 -3.11 -12.78
CA PRO A 46 -10.33 -4.15 -13.71
C PRO A 46 -10.10 -3.56 -15.11
N ARG A 47 -8.94 -2.94 -15.28
CA ARG A 47 -8.49 -2.30 -16.51
C ARG A 47 -7.06 -2.76 -16.78
N GLY A 48 -6.86 -3.38 -17.94
CA GLY A 48 -5.58 -4.02 -18.29
C GLY A 48 -5.42 -5.41 -17.69
N ARG A 49 -4.18 -5.88 -17.62
CA ARG A 49 -3.81 -7.23 -17.15
C ARG A 49 -2.55 -7.16 -16.30
N ILE A 50 -2.51 -7.91 -15.20
CA ILE A 50 -1.29 -8.11 -14.41
C ILE A 50 -0.85 -9.56 -14.58
N VAL A 51 0.38 -9.74 -15.05
CA VAL A 51 1.05 -11.04 -15.18
C VAL A 51 2.19 -11.09 -14.16
N PRO A 52 2.05 -11.84 -13.06
CA PRO A 52 3.08 -11.94 -12.05
C PRO A 52 4.22 -12.85 -12.52
N TYR A 53 5.41 -12.67 -11.96
CA TYR A 53 6.50 -13.64 -12.04
C TYR A 53 7.30 -13.67 -10.74
N ALA A 54 7.95 -14.79 -10.42
CA ALA A 54 8.79 -14.95 -9.24
C ALA A 54 10.29 -15.02 -9.58
N ARG A 55 10.64 -15.65 -10.72
CA ARG A 55 12.03 -15.93 -11.12
C ARG A 55 12.41 -15.27 -12.45
N ARG A 56 13.72 -15.11 -12.67
CA ARG A 56 14.24 -14.44 -13.88
C ARG A 56 13.92 -15.17 -15.17
N ASP A 57 14.02 -16.49 -15.18
CA ASP A 57 13.70 -17.33 -16.33
C ASP A 57 12.21 -17.33 -16.64
N GLU A 58 11.35 -17.35 -15.62
CA GLU A 58 9.91 -17.16 -15.76
C GLU A 58 9.56 -15.81 -16.40
N LEU A 59 10.25 -14.72 -16.03
CA LEU A 59 10.09 -13.43 -16.68
C LEU A 59 10.35 -13.50 -18.19
N VAL A 60 11.43 -14.19 -18.60
CA VAL A 60 11.78 -14.33 -20.03
C VAL A 60 10.71 -15.14 -20.76
N ASP A 61 10.25 -16.25 -20.17
CA ASP A 61 9.18 -17.09 -20.73
C ASP A 61 7.89 -16.31 -20.91
N VAL A 62 7.40 -15.65 -19.85
CA VAL A 62 6.17 -14.85 -19.86
C VAL A 62 6.21 -13.75 -20.91
N VAL A 63 7.33 -13.02 -21.01
CA VAL A 63 7.47 -11.97 -22.03
C VAL A 63 7.46 -12.57 -23.43
N GLY A 64 8.15 -13.69 -23.65
CA GLY A 64 8.14 -14.40 -24.93
C GLY A 64 6.73 -14.80 -25.35
N ARG A 65 5.98 -15.46 -24.46
CA ARG A 65 4.60 -15.90 -24.69
C ARG A 65 3.66 -14.73 -25.02
N LEU A 66 3.73 -13.65 -24.23
CA LEU A 66 2.95 -12.43 -24.49
C LEU A 66 3.27 -11.79 -25.85
N LEU A 67 4.53 -11.80 -26.27
CA LEU A 67 4.94 -11.28 -27.58
C LEU A 67 4.46 -12.14 -28.75
N HIS A 68 4.21 -13.43 -28.53
CA HIS A 68 3.63 -14.35 -29.52
C HIS A 68 2.10 -14.46 -29.44
N GLY A 69 1.46 -13.75 -28.50
CA GLY A 69 0.00 -13.76 -28.35
C GLY A 69 -0.53 -15.01 -27.64
N GLU A 70 0.33 -15.72 -26.92
CA GLU A 70 -0.06 -16.87 -26.11
C GLU A 70 -0.75 -16.44 -24.82
N ASP A 71 -1.63 -17.31 -24.32
CA ASP A 71 -2.26 -17.11 -23.03
C ASP A 71 -1.27 -17.29 -21.89
N VAL A 72 -1.39 -16.44 -20.87
CA VAL A 72 -0.60 -16.46 -19.65
C VAL A 72 -1.51 -16.23 -18.45
N THR A 73 -1.15 -16.80 -17.31
CA THR A 73 -1.88 -16.63 -16.05
C THR A 73 -1.82 -15.17 -15.60
N THR A 74 -2.97 -14.59 -15.29
CA THR A 74 -3.09 -13.21 -14.79
C THR A 74 -3.68 -13.19 -13.39
N LEU A 75 -3.35 -12.18 -12.60
CA LEU A 75 -4.03 -11.93 -11.34
C LEU A 75 -5.47 -11.43 -11.59
N PRO A 76 -6.45 -11.84 -10.77
CA PRO A 76 -7.80 -11.29 -10.82
C PRO A 76 -7.76 -9.82 -10.38
N LEU A 77 -8.38 -8.94 -11.18
CA LEU A 77 -8.44 -7.51 -10.88
C LEU A 77 -9.77 -7.12 -10.25
N GLY A 78 -9.73 -6.16 -9.34
CA GLY A 78 -10.90 -5.48 -8.81
C GLY A 78 -11.73 -6.30 -7.81
N THR A 79 -11.17 -7.36 -7.22
CA THR A 79 -11.89 -8.22 -6.26
C THR A 79 -12.37 -7.48 -5.01
N LYS A 80 -11.81 -6.31 -4.71
CA LYS A 80 -12.13 -5.44 -3.58
C LYS A 80 -12.47 -4.01 -4.02
N VAL A 81 -12.91 -3.82 -5.28
CA VAL A 81 -13.40 -2.51 -5.75
C VAL A 81 -14.85 -2.35 -5.34
N GLU A 82 -15.10 -1.44 -4.39
CA GLU A 82 -16.45 -1.08 -3.97
C GLU A 82 -17.09 -0.12 -4.98
N ASN A 83 -18.39 -0.30 -5.26
CA ASN A 83 -19.20 0.60 -6.09
C ASN A 83 -18.70 0.79 -7.53
N GLY A 84 -17.86 -0.11 -8.04
CA GLY A 84 -17.42 -0.15 -9.44
C GLY A 84 -16.58 1.05 -9.92
N ARG A 85 -16.16 1.95 -9.01
CA ARG A 85 -15.32 3.10 -9.35
C ARG A 85 -14.02 3.09 -8.54
N PRO A 86 -12.89 3.54 -9.13
CA PRO A 86 -11.64 3.62 -8.39
C PRO A 86 -11.72 4.74 -7.35
N LEU A 87 -10.91 4.63 -6.30
CA LEU A 87 -10.69 5.73 -5.37
C LEU A 87 -10.02 6.89 -6.11
N SER A 88 -10.66 8.06 -6.14
CA SER A 88 -10.09 9.25 -6.76
C SER A 88 -9.23 10.04 -5.77
N TRP A 89 -8.35 10.90 -6.28
CA TRP A 89 -7.61 11.85 -5.45
C TRP A 89 -8.53 12.75 -4.62
N ARG A 90 -9.74 13.05 -5.11
CA ARG A 90 -10.75 13.79 -4.34
C ARG A 90 -11.25 12.98 -3.15
N ASP A 91 -11.54 11.69 -3.34
CA ASP A 91 -11.97 10.79 -2.26
C ASP A 91 -10.87 10.65 -1.20
N VAL A 92 -9.61 10.48 -1.64
CA VAL A 92 -8.43 10.44 -0.74
C VAL A 92 -8.32 11.74 0.05
N GLY A 93 -8.38 12.89 -0.61
CA GLY A 93 -8.29 14.20 0.04
C GLY A 93 -9.41 14.41 1.08
N GLN A 94 -10.65 14.06 0.74
CA GLN A 94 -11.78 14.15 1.67
C GLN A 94 -11.62 13.24 2.88
N ARG A 95 -11.16 12.00 2.69
CA ARG A 95 -10.89 11.05 3.79
C ARG A 95 -9.77 11.55 4.70
N THR A 96 -8.68 12.06 4.12
CA THR A 96 -7.56 12.64 4.87
C THR A 96 -8.02 13.85 5.69
N LEU A 97 -8.79 14.76 5.10
CA LEU A 97 -9.34 15.92 5.80
C LEU A 97 -10.26 15.50 6.95
N ALA A 98 -11.16 14.54 6.72
CA ALA A 98 -12.05 14.04 7.76
C ALA A 98 -11.28 13.41 8.93
N PHE A 99 -10.24 12.64 8.62
CA PHE A 99 -9.35 12.05 9.62
C PHE A 99 -8.62 13.12 10.45
N LEU A 100 -8.01 14.11 9.79
CA LEU A 100 -7.32 15.21 10.47
C LEU A 100 -8.30 16.06 11.31
N ALA A 101 -9.49 16.34 10.80
CA ALA A 101 -10.51 17.08 11.53
C ALA A 101 -10.90 16.36 12.82
N ASN A 102 -11.09 15.03 12.78
CA ASN A 102 -11.37 14.22 13.97
C ASN A 102 -10.23 14.32 15.00
N LEU A 103 -8.99 14.13 14.55
CA LEU A 103 -7.83 14.24 15.44
C LEU A 103 -7.78 15.62 16.11
N THR A 104 -7.89 16.70 15.32
CA THR A 104 -7.78 18.07 15.82
C THR A 104 -8.94 18.49 16.73
N GLY A 105 -10.15 17.96 16.52
CA GLY A 105 -11.29 18.20 17.42
C GLY A 105 -11.12 17.58 18.81
N ASN A 106 -10.28 16.55 18.92
CA ASN A 106 -9.99 15.83 20.16
C ASN A 106 -8.63 16.17 20.79
N LEU A 107 -7.87 17.12 20.20
CA LEU A 107 -6.61 17.59 20.78
C LEU A 107 -6.89 18.44 22.02
N SER A 108 -7.00 17.78 23.18
CA SER A 108 -6.85 18.48 24.45
C SER A 108 -5.39 18.91 24.59
N GLY A 109 -5.15 20.20 24.87
CA GLY A 109 -3.80 20.70 25.14
C GLY A 109 -3.10 19.97 26.29
N SER A 110 -3.86 19.35 27.19
CA SER A 110 -3.35 18.44 28.23
C SER A 110 -2.83 17.13 27.65
N GLY A 111 -3.54 16.49 26.72
CA GLY A 111 -3.08 15.26 26.06
C GLY A 111 -1.79 15.44 25.26
N TRP A 112 -1.66 16.55 24.54
CA TRP A 112 -0.42 16.90 23.84
C TRP A 112 0.76 17.09 24.81
N ARG A 113 0.56 17.87 25.89
CA ARG A 113 1.59 18.10 26.90
C ARG A 113 2.01 16.81 27.62
N SER A 114 1.06 15.92 27.92
CA SER A 114 1.36 14.61 28.52
C SER A 114 2.19 13.72 27.59
N ARG A 115 1.89 13.72 26.28
CA ARG A 115 2.69 13.01 25.28
C ARG A 115 4.11 13.55 25.17
N GLU A 116 4.26 14.87 25.03
CA GLU A 116 5.59 15.50 24.96
C GLU A 116 6.41 15.21 26.22
N HIS A 117 5.79 15.24 27.40
CA HIS A 117 6.45 14.89 28.64
C HIS A 117 6.89 13.42 28.67
N ALA A 118 6.04 12.49 28.21
CA ALA A 118 6.38 11.07 28.13
C ALA A 118 7.52 10.78 27.14
N ILE A 119 7.53 11.43 25.98
CA ILE A 119 8.62 11.31 24.99
C ILE A 119 9.92 11.86 25.56
N ALA A 120 9.89 13.03 26.20
CA ALA A 120 11.06 13.61 26.84
C ALA A 120 11.61 12.69 27.95
N GLN A 121 10.76 12.06 28.75
CA GLN A 121 11.16 11.07 29.76
C GLN A 121 11.81 9.82 29.12
N LEU A 122 11.25 9.31 28.02
CA LEU A 122 11.82 8.18 27.27
C LEU A 122 13.19 8.50 26.67
N MET A 123 13.38 9.73 26.18
CA MET A 123 14.64 10.18 25.56
C MET A 123 15.70 10.59 26.59
N ALA A 124 15.28 11.08 27.76
CA ALA A 124 16.17 11.44 28.87
C ALA A 124 16.57 10.24 29.74
N ALA A 125 15.88 9.11 29.61
CA ALA A 125 16.28 7.88 30.26
C ALA A 125 17.57 7.34 29.61
N PRO A 126 18.67 7.14 30.36
CA PRO A 126 19.84 6.46 29.84
C PRO A 126 19.44 5.04 29.42
N VAL A 127 19.87 4.63 28.24
CA VAL A 127 19.61 3.29 27.69
C VAL A 127 20.25 2.25 28.61
N SER A 128 19.49 1.73 29.57
CA SER A 128 19.76 0.45 30.22
C SER A 128 18.53 -0.44 30.06
N LEU A 129 18.55 -1.25 29.01
CA LEU A 129 17.45 -2.07 28.51
C LEU A 129 17.10 -3.31 29.38
N VAL A 130 17.52 -3.38 30.65
CA VAL A 130 17.40 -4.66 31.40
C VAL A 130 16.56 -4.58 32.68
N ASP A 131 16.48 -3.45 33.37
CA ASP A 131 15.73 -3.39 34.62
C ASP A 131 14.74 -2.25 34.61
N ARG A 132 13.47 -2.58 34.40
CA ARG A 132 12.33 -2.01 35.14
C ARG A 132 11.05 -2.59 34.58
N GLY A 133 10.28 -3.27 35.41
CA GLY A 133 8.89 -3.66 35.17
C GLY A 133 7.96 -2.45 35.00
N LEU A 134 8.20 -1.63 33.99
CA LEU A 134 7.32 -0.57 33.54
C LEU A 134 6.15 -1.23 32.82
N LYS A 135 4.97 -1.22 33.48
CA LYS A 135 3.71 -1.51 32.79
C LYS A 135 3.55 -0.50 31.65
N ALA A 136 3.30 -1.03 30.45
CA ALA A 136 2.94 -0.23 29.30
C ALA A 136 1.81 0.76 29.68
N PRO A 137 1.86 2.02 29.23
CA PRO A 137 0.74 2.93 29.42
C PRO A 137 -0.51 2.28 28.80
N PRO A 138 -1.69 2.42 29.45
CA PRO A 138 -2.91 1.85 28.92
C PRO A 138 -3.14 2.38 27.51
N VAL A 139 -3.22 1.46 26.54
CA VAL A 139 -3.59 1.79 25.17
C VAL A 139 -4.95 2.48 25.23
N PRO A 140 -5.06 3.73 24.76
CA PRO A 140 -6.33 4.43 24.62
C PRO A 140 -7.35 3.54 23.88
N ALA A 141 -8.56 3.42 24.41
CA ALA A 141 -9.57 2.46 23.93
C ALA A 141 -10.02 2.71 22.48
N ASP A 142 -9.78 3.91 21.97
CA ASP A 142 -10.04 4.38 20.60
C ASP A 142 -9.09 3.77 19.54
N ILE A 143 -7.97 3.16 19.95
CA ILE A 143 -7.03 2.50 19.02
C ILE A 143 -7.39 1.01 18.79
N ARG A 144 -8.27 0.41 19.61
CA ARG A 144 -8.59 -1.02 19.53
C ARG A 144 -9.63 -1.42 18.48
N SER A 145 -10.13 -0.48 17.67
CA SER A 145 -11.18 -0.76 16.66
C SER A 145 -10.76 -0.44 15.22
N ILE A 146 -9.46 -0.39 14.92
CA ILE A 146 -8.92 -0.46 13.55
C ILE A 146 -8.65 -1.92 13.22
#